data_AF-A0A2N2S305-F1
#
_entry.id   AF-A0A2N2S305-F1
#
_cell.length_a   1.000
_cell.length_b   1.000
_cell.length_c   1.000
_cell.angle_alpha   90.00
_cell.angle_beta   90.00
_cell.angle_gamma   90.00
#
_symmetry.space_group_name_H-M   'P 1'
#
loop_
_entity.id
_entity.type
_entity.pdbx_description
1 polymer ?
#
loop_
_entity_poly.entity_id
_entity_poly.type
_entity_poly.pdbx_seq_one_letter_code
_entity_poly.pdbx_strand_id
1 'polypeptide(L)'
;EMDRKLYALSDIVLLPFRESHEDIRTVIRDLEMFPRAYAVPSQWPSNAWQRDAADRNVAHLMNTYRHRILNPVGALSASKLLLQKQVPDQLPTPLANACRAVARQVLEVLEIDVGDACEMRGETGTADRLPPAEMPMRLNVTSRRPH
;
A
#
# COMPACT_ATOMS: atom_id res chain seq x y z
N GLU A 1 -2.16 -9.89 -29.01
CA GLU A 1 -1.30 -11.10 -29.16
C GLU A 1 -0.10 -11.07 -28.20
N MET A 2 0.57 -9.93 -28.05
CA MET A 2 1.70 -9.73 -27.13
C MET A 2 1.36 -10.03 -25.66
N ASP A 3 0.21 -9.58 -25.16
CA ASP A 3 -0.18 -9.80 -23.74
C ASP A 3 -0.35 -11.28 -23.39
N ARG A 4 -0.82 -12.10 -24.35
CA ARG A 4 -0.92 -13.55 -24.16
C ARG A 4 0.45 -14.21 -24.10
N LYS A 5 1.43 -13.72 -24.86
CA LYS A 5 2.82 -14.21 -24.83
C LYS A 5 3.49 -13.84 -23.52
N LEU A 6 3.33 -12.60 -23.06
CA LEU A 6 3.82 -12.17 -21.74
C LEU A 6 3.17 -12.97 -20.62
N TYR A 7 1.85 -13.15 -20.66
CA TYR A 7 1.13 -13.96 -19.68
C TYR A 7 1.60 -15.42 -19.63
N ALA A 8 2.00 -16.00 -20.75
CA ALA A 8 2.53 -17.36 -20.78
C ALA A 8 3.92 -17.49 -20.11
N LEU A 9 4.70 -16.39 -20.10
CA LEU A 9 6.03 -16.35 -19.49
C LEU A 9 6.02 -15.87 -18.03
N SER A 10 4.98 -15.16 -17.60
CA SER A 10 4.87 -14.63 -16.24
C SER A 10 4.35 -15.66 -15.24
N ASP A 11 4.94 -15.69 -14.05
CA ASP A 11 4.43 -16.45 -12.89
C ASP A 11 3.20 -15.79 -12.28
N ILE A 12 3.16 -14.45 -12.27
CA ILE A 12 2.04 -13.64 -11.77
C ILE A 12 1.75 -12.48 -12.71
N VAL A 13 0.46 -12.12 -12.81
CA VAL A 13 0.01 -10.92 -13.51
C VAL A 13 -0.82 -10.07 -12.56
N LEU A 14 -0.47 -8.79 -12.47
CA LEU A 14 -1.16 -7.81 -11.64
C LEU A 14 -1.94 -6.84 -12.52
N LEU A 15 -3.21 -6.64 -12.21
CA LEU A 15 -4.13 -5.77 -12.96
C LEU A 15 -4.57 -4.60 -12.07
N PRO A 16 -3.85 -3.46 -12.09
CA PRO A 16 -4.23 -2.30 -11.31
C PRO A 16 -5.50 -1.66 -11.87
N PHE A 17 -6.43 -1.28 -10.99
CA PHE A 17 -7.68 -0.60 -11.37
C PHE A 17 -8.10 0.40 -10.29
N ARG A 18 -8.90 1.42 -10.64
CA ARG A 18 -9.49 2.37 -9.67
C ARG A 18 -10.95 2.00 -9.39
N GLU A 19 -11.57 2.65 -8.41
CA GLU A 19 -13.00 2.42 -8.07
C GLU A 19 -14.00 2.74 -9.20
N SER A 20 -13.53 3.36 -10.29
CA SER A 20 -14.37 3.76 -11.42
C SER A 20 -15.09 2.56 -12.04
N HIS A 21 -16.35 2.78 -12.44
CA HIS A 21 -17.15 1.75 -13.11
C HIS A 21 -16.57 1.31 -14.47
N GLU A 22 -15.81 2.18 -15.12
CA GLU A 22 -15.11 1.85 -16.36
C GLU A 22 -13.91 0.93 -16.08
N ASP A 23 -13.06 1.30 -15.13
CA ASP A 23 -11.89 0.53 -14.72
C ASP A 23 -12.33 -0.86 -14.20
N ILE A 24 -13.41 -0.92 -13.40
CA ILE A 24 -13.98 -2.19 -12.91
C ILE A 24 -14.44 -3.11 -14.05
N ARG A 25 -15.13 -2.56 -15.07
CA ARG A 25 -15.57 -3.37 -16.22
C ARG A 25 -14.40 -3.90 -17.04
N THR A 26 -13.36 -3.08 -17.21
CA THR A 26 -12.14 -3.48 -17.92
C THR A 26 -11.41 -4.58 -17.16
N VAL A 27 -11.17 -4.42 -15.86
CA VAL A 27 -10.46 -5.43 -15.07
C VAL A 27 -11.23 -6.75 -14.98
N ILE A 28 -12.57 -6.73 -14.95
CA ILE A 28 -13.38 -7.96 -15.01
C ILE A 28 -13.09 -8.73 -16.30
N ARG A 29 -13.09 -8.05 -17.45
CA ARG A 29 -12.80 -8.68 -18.74
C ARG A 29 -11.37 -9.24 -18.80
N ASP A 30 -10.42 -8.53 -18.20
CA ASP A 30 -9.02 -8.99 -18.14
C ASP A 30 -8.86 -10.21 -17.20
N LEU A 31 -9.58 -10.24 -16.08
CA LEU A 31 -9.60 -11.38 -15.15
C LEU A 31 -10.20 -12.65 -15.78
N GLU A 32 -11.17 -12.49 -16.68
CA GLU A 32 -11.73 -13.58 -17.50
C GLU A 32 -10.71 -14.09 -18.52
N MET A 33 -9.97 -13.16 -19.14
CA MET A 33 -8.97 -13.48 -20.15
C MET A 33 -7.70 -14.12 -19.57
N PHE A 34 -7.33 -13.76 -18.35
CA PHE A 34 -6.09 -14.18 -17.68
C PHE A 34 -6.40 -14.86 -16.34
N PRO A 35 -6.61 -16.20 -16.31
CA PRO A 35 -7.03 -16.91 -15.10
C PRO A 35 -6.11 -16.81 -13.88
N ARG A 36 -4.80 -16.58 -14.08
CA ARG A 36 -3.78 -16.43 -13.02
C ARG A 36 -3.53 -14.98 -12.60
N ALA A 37 -4.27 -14.02 -13.16
CA ALA A 37 -4.09 -12.62 -12.82
C ALA A 37 -4.74 -12.27 -11.47
N TYR A 38 -4.22 -11.23 -10.81
CA TYR A 38 -4.79 -10.67 -9.60
C TYR A 38 -5.12 -9.21 -9.82
N ALA A 39 -6.32 -8.80 -9.41
CA ALA A 39 -6.73 -7.41 -9.47
C ALA A 39 -6.17 -6.64 -8.27
N VAL A 40 -5.64 -5.44 -8.53
CA VAL A 40 -5.02 -4.59 -7.50
C VAL A 40 -5.79 -3.27 -7.41
N PRO A 41 -6.66 -3.10 -6.40
CA PRO A 41 -7.34 -1.82 -6.20
C PRO A 41 -6.29 -0.74 -5.91
N SER A 42 -6.14 0.19 -6.83
CA SER A 42 -5.06 1.18 -6.87
C SER A 42 -5.64 2.58 -6.72
N GLN A 43 -4.88 3.48 -6.11
CA GLN A 43 -5.34 4.84 -5.78
C GLN A 43 -6.62 4.83 -4.94
N TRP A 44 -6.73 3.88 -4.02
CA TRP A 44 -7.93 3.71 -3.22
C TRP A 44 -8.18 4.92 -2.32
N PRO A 45 -9.44 5.38 -2.16
CA PRO A 45 -9.75 6.53 -1.33
C PRO A 45 -9.32 6.30 0.13
N SER A 46 -8.69 7.30 0.73
CA SER A 46 -8.33 7.27 2.16
C SER A 46 -9.47 7.72 3.07
N ASN A 47 -10.40 8.52 2.52
CA ASN A 47 -11.56 8.99 3.24
C ASN A 47 -12.51 7.82 3.55
N ALA A 48 -12.95 7.71 4.81
CA ALA A 48 -13.77 6.59 5.29
C ALA A 48 -15.06 6.36 4.48
N TRP A 49 -15.81 7.42 4.13
CA TRP A 49 -17.07 7.28 3.40
C TRP A 49 -16.84 6.95 1.93
N GLN A 50 -15.80 7.52 1.30
CA GLN A 50 -15.42 7.19 -0.08
C GLN A 50 -14.91 5.74 -0.17
N ARG A 51 -14.13 5.33 0.83
CA ARG A 51 -13.58 3.98 0.91
C ARG A 51 -14.69 2.95 1.06
N ASP A 52 -15.62 3.15 2.00
CA ASP A 52 -16.76 2.25 2.18
C ASP A 52 -17.64 2.15 0.92
N ALA A 53 -17.89 3.28 0.23
CA ALA A 53 -18.61 3.26 -1.05
C ALA A 53 -17.86 2.45 -2.13
N ALA A 54 -16.55 2.66 -2.25
CA ALA A 54 -15.72 1.93 -3.20
C ALA A 54 -15.64 0.42 -2.88
N ASP A 55 -15.50 0.07 -1.60
CA ASP A 55 -15.44 -1.32 -1.11
C ASP A 55 -16.77 -2.04 -1.42
N ARG A 56 -17.92 -1.38 -1.20
CA ARG A 56 -19.24 -1.92 -1.55
C ARG A 56 -19.41 -2.12 -3.06
N ASN A 57 -18.94 -1.18 -3.87
CA ASN A 57 -19.00 -1.30 -5.33
C ASN A 57 -18.21 -2.51 -5.82
N VAL A 58 -16.98 -2.69 -5.33
CA VAL A 58 -16.16 -3.86 -5.67
C VAL A 58 -16.78 -5.16 -5.16
N ALA A 59 -17.29 -5.17 -3.93
CA ALA A 59 -17.96 -6.33 -3.37
C ALA A 59 -19.20 -6.74 -4.19
N HIS A 60 -19.94 -5.76 -4.74
CA HIS A 60 -21.10 -6.02 -5.59
C HIS A 60 -20.72 -6.47 -7.00
N LEU A 61 -19.86 -5.71 -7.69
CA LEU A 61 -19.56 -5.90 -9.11
C LEU A 61 -18.55 -7.03 -9.36
N MET A 62 -17.65 -7.29 -8.39
CA MET A 62 -16.56 -8.26 -8.54
C MET A 62 -16.66 -9.43 -7.56
N ASN A 63 -17.85 -9.71 -7.02
CA ASN A 63 -18.06 -10.80 -6.04
C ASN A 63 -17.49 -12.15 -6.53
N THR A 64 -17.64 -12.49 -7.80
CA THR A 64 -17.10 -13.74 -8.38
C THR A 64 -15.57 -13.83 -8.29
N TYR A 65 -14.89 -12.68 -8.37
CA TYR A 65 -13.43 -12.57 -8.40
C TYR A 65 -12.82 -12.21 -7.06
N ARG A 66 -13.60 -12.12 -5.97
CA ARG A 66 -13.18 -11.73 -4.61
C ARG A 66 -11.89 -12.37 -4.11
N HIS A 67 -11.63 -13.63 -4.45
CA HIS A 67 -10.44 -14.39 -4.06
C HIS A 67 -9.18 -14.01 -4.86
N ARG A 68 -9.33 -13.22 -5.91
CA ARG A 68 -8.28 -12.71 -6.80
C ARG A 68 -8.13 -11.19 -6.71
N ILE A 69 -8.76 -10.55 -5.72
CA ILE A 69 -8.63 -9.12 -5.46
C ILE A 69 -7.66 -8.95 -4.29
N LEU A 70 -6.59 -8.21 -4.53
CA LEU A 70 -5.59 -7.87 -3.53
C LEU A 70 -6.06 -6.75 -2.60
N ASN A 71 -5.28 -6.48 -1.57
CA ASN A 71 -5.59 -5.45 -0.59
C ASN A 71 -5.45 -4.09 -1.26
N PRO A 72 -6.35 -3.13 -0.98
CA PRO A 72 -6.29 -1.84 -1.64
C PRO A 72 -5.01 -1.06 -1.34
N VAL A 73 -4.43 -0.45 -2.37
CA VAL A 73 -3.32 0.48 -2.28
C VAL A 73 -3.86 1.90 -2.30
N GLY A 74 -3.70 2.61 -1.18
CA GLY A 74 -4.22 3.96 -1.01
C GLY A 74 -3.66 4.99 -1.99
N ALA A 75 -4.42 6.04 -2.25
CA ALA A 75 -3.96 7.19 -3.03
C ALA A 75 -2.86 7.96 -2.28
N LEU A 76 -1.63 7.88 -2.78
CA LEU A 76 -0.47 8.58 -2.24
C LEU A 76 0.09 9.56 -3.27
N SER A 77 0.01 10.87 -2.99
CA SER A 77 0.56 11.91 -3.87
C SER A 77 2.08 11.79 -4.05
N ALA A 78 2.77 11.32 -3.01
CA ALA A 78 4.21 11.08 -3.03
C ALA A 78 4.65 9.99 -4.03
N SER A 79 3.75 9.14 -4.52
CA SER A 79 4.07 8.12 -5.54
C SER A 79 4.70 8.70 -6.80
N LYS A 80 4.46 9.98 -7.10
CA LYS A 80 5.10 10.71 -8.22
C LYS A 80 6.63 10.76 -8.12
N LEU A 81 7.20 10.63 -6.92
CA LEU A 81 8.64 10.55 -6.73
C LEU A 81 9.24 9.32 -7.43
N LEU A 82 8.48 8.23 -7.55
CA LEU A 82 8.90 7.00 -8.24
C LEU A 82 8.97 7.16 -9.77
N LEU A 83 8.40 8.24 -10.31
CA LEU A 83 8.41 8.54 -11.75
C LEU A 83 9.54 9.51 -12.13
N GLN A 84 10.32 9.98 -11.16
CA GLN A 84 11.45 10.86 -11.43
C GLN A 84 12.59 10.08 -12.09
N LYS A 85 13.37 10.75 -12.96
CA LYS A 85 14.55 10.14 -13.59
C LYS A 85 15.56 9.62 -12.57
N GLN A 86 15.67 10.31 -11.44
CA GLN A 86 16.45 9.89 -10.28
C GLN A 86 15.47 9.74 -9.13
N VAL A 87 15.27 8.50 -8.67
CA VAL A 87 14.46 8.24 -7.49
C VAL A 87 15.27 8.67 -6.26
N PRO A 88 14.69 9.44 -5.33
CA PRO A 88 15.39 9.85 -4.11
C PRO A 88 15.85 8.65 -3.28
N ASP A 89 17.02 8.74 -2.66
CA ASP A 89 17.56 7.70 -1.77
C ASP A 89 16.64 7.42 -0.56
N GLN A 90 15.86 8.43 -0.14
CA GLN A 90 14.90 8.33 0.94
C GLN A 90 13.49 8.65 0.46
N LEU A 91 12.59 7.67 0.57
CA LEU A 91 11.17 7.85 0.28
C LEU A 91 10.42 8.29 1.54
N PRO A 92 9.37 9.13 1.40
CA PRO A 92 8.47 9.42 2.51
C PRO A 92 7.91 8.15 3.14
N THR A 93 7.86 8.09 4.47
CA THR A 93 7.43 6.91 5.24
C THR A 93 6.12 6.29 4.76
N PRO A 94 5.05 7.06 4.45
CA PRO A 94 3.80 6.47 3.94
C PRO A 94 3.98 5.74 2.60
N LEU A 95 4.82 6.26 1.71
CA LEU A 95 5.10 5.62 0.42
C LEU A 95 5.97 4.38 0.61
N ALA A 96 7.02 4.46 1.41
CA ALA A 96 7.87 3.31 1.71
C ALA A 96 7.06 2.16 2.33
N ASN A 97 6.14 2.46 3.24
CA ASN A 97 5.27 1.46 3.84
C ASN A 97 4.28 0.85 2.85
N ALA A 98 3.69 1.66 1.96
CA ALA A 98 2.82 1.14 0.90
C ALA A 98 3.57 0.22 -0.06
N CYS A 99 4.78 0.59 -0.50
CA CYS A 99 5.62 -0.26 -1.34
C CYS A 99 5.95 -1.60 -0.67
N ARG A 100 6.31 -1.59 0.63
CA ARG A 100 6.56 -2.82 1.40
C ARG A 100 5.29 -3.66 1.54
N ALA A 101 4.14 -3.04 1.79
CA ALA A 101 2.87 -3.75 1.93
C ALA A 101 2.48 -4.46 0.62
N VAL A 102 2.60 -3.78 -0.52
CA VAL A 102 2.35 -4.37 -1.85
C VAL A 102 3.33 -5.51 -2.12
N ALA A 103 4.63 -5.31 -1.85
CA ALA A 103 5.63 -6.35 -2.06
C ALA A 103 5.33 -7.61 -1.22
N ARG A 104 5.00 -7.44 0.07
CA ARG A 104 4.63 -8.57 0.94
C ARG A 104 3.41 -9.32 0.42
N GLN A 105 2.38 -8.58 -0.01
CA GLN A 105 1.18 -9.20 -0.58
C GLN A 105 1.48 -9.99 -1.86
N VAL A 106 2.34 -9.47 -2.73
CA VAL A 106 2.74 -10.20 -3.95
C VAL A 106 3.54 -11.46 -3.60
N LEU A 107 4.45 -11.39 -2.63
CA LEU A 107 5.23 -12.53 -2.17
C LEU A 107 4.35 -13.59 -1.51
N GLU A 108 3.33 -13.18 -0.74
CA GLU A 108 2.32 -14.06 -0.16
C GLU A 108 1.53 -14.81 -1.25
N VAL A 109 1.11 -14.11 -2.31
CA VAL A 109 0.42 -14.74 -3.46
C VAL A 109 1.31 -15.72 -4.21
N LEU A 110 2.61 -15.42 -4.29
CA LEU A 110 3.60 -16.32 -4.91
C LEU A 110 4.03 -17.47 -3.98
N GLU A 111 3.51 -17.51 -2.74
CA GLU A 111 3.90 -18.49 -1.70
C GLU A 111 5.43 -18.50 -1.46
N ILE A 112 6.07 -17.34 -1.58
CA ILE A 112 7.51 -17.18 -1.35
C ILE A 112 7.71 -16.86 0.13
N ASP A 113 8.35 -17.79 0.85
CA ASP A 113 8.77 -17.57 2.22
C ASP A 113 9.82 -16.46 2.28
N VAL A 114 9.37 -15.27 2.67
CA VAL A 114 10.26 -14.20 3.10
C VAL A 114 10.65 -14.53 4.53
N GLY A 115 11.65 -15.39 4.71
CA GLY A 115 12.30 -15.55 6.02
C GLY A 115 12.66 -14.17 6.58
N ASP A 116 12.81 -14.06 7.90
CA ASP A 116 13.03 -12.83 8.70
C ASP A 116 14.25 -11.96 8.32
N ALA A 117 14.72 -11.97 7.07
CA ALA A 117 15.68 -11.05 6.49
C ALA A 117 15.30 -9.57 6.63
N CYS A 118 14.06 -9.23 7.03
CA CYS A 118 13.66 -7.87 7.35
C CYS A 118 14.22 -7.37 8.71
N GLU A 119 14.77 -8.24 9.57
CA GLU A 119 15.38 -7.79 10.83
C GLU A 119 16.75 -7.09 10.63
N MET A 120 17.41 -7.26 9.48
CA MET A 120 18.78 -6.74 9.27
C MET A 120 18.88 -5.28 8.79
N ARG A 121 17.77 -4.51 8.75
CA ARG A 121 17.78 -3.05 8.47
C ARG A 121 16.88 -2.24 9.41
N GLY A 122 16.69 -2.73 10.64
CA GLY A 122 15.97 -2.04 11.71
C GLY A 122 16.83 -1.16 12.62
N GLU A 123 18.15 -1.15 12.46
CA GLU A 123 19.03 -0.31 13.29
C GLU A 123 19.38 1.00 12.58
N THR A 124 18.43 1.93 12.56
CA THR A 124 18.79 3.34 12.43
C THR A 124 17.85 4.15 13.32
N GLY A 125 18.28 4.38 14.57
CA GLY A 125 17.81 5.52 15.36
C GLY A 125 16.92 5.22 16.59
N THR A 126 17.34 4.32 17.49
CA THR A 126 16.94 4.36 18.93
C THR A 126 18.01 5.00 19.82
N ALA A 127 18.83 5.90 19.27
CA ALA A 127 19.58 6.89 20.02
C ALA A 127 19.04 8.25 19.53
N ASP A 128 18.07 8.88 20.18
CA ASP A 128 18.39 9.82 21.26
C ASP A 128 17.12 10.19 22.04
N ARG A 129 16.56 9.27 22.84
CA ARG A 129 15.65 9.67 23.93
C ARG A 129 16.53 9.92 25.14
N LEU A 130 16.94 11.17 25.32
CA LEU A 130 17.64 11.61 26.52
C LEU A 130 16.85 11.14 27.77
N PRO A 131 17.53 10.62 28.81
CA PRO A 131 16.89 10.15 30.02
C PRO A 131 16.08 11.30 30.68
N PRO A 132 15.01 10.99 31.44
CA PRO A 132 14.12 12.00 32.04
C PRO A 132 14.83 13.05 32.90
N ALA A 133 16.04 12.72 33.40
CA ALA A 133 16.89 13.60 34.20
C ALA A 133 17.58 14.71 33.40
N GLU A 134 17.70 14.58 32.07
CA GLU A 134 18.36 15.54 31.18
C GLU A 134 17.38 16.41 30.37
N MET A 135 16.07 16.24 30.58
CA MET A 135 15.08 17.13 29.99
C MET A 135 15.16 18.51 30.67
N PRO A 136 15.32 19.61 29.92
CA PRO A 136 15.28 20.94 30.50
C PRO A 136 13.91 21.15 31.17
N MET A 137 13.92 21.50 32.46
CA MET A 137 12.71 21.73 33.24
C MET A 137 11.79 22.69 32.48
N ARG A 138 10.60 22.20 32.08
CA ARG A 138 9.53 23.12 31.67
C ARG A 138 9.20 23.94 32.90
N LEU A 139 9.42 25.25 32.79
CA LEU A 139 9.04 26.22 33.81
C LEU A 139 7.53 26.05 34.08
N ASN A 140 7.21 25.35 35.16
CA ASN A 140 5.85 25.22 35.66
C ASN A 140 5.35 26.64 35.95
N VAL A 141 4.41 27.13 35.12
CA VAL A 141 3.56 28.26 35.49
C VAL A 141 2.59 27.75 36.55
N THR A 142 3.10 27.57 37.76
CA THR A 142 2.29 27.52 38.97
C THR A 142 2.26 28.93 39.55
N SER A 143 1.19 29.64 39.25
CA SER A 143 0.69 30.68 40.14
C SER A 143 -0.83 30.60 40.17
N ARG A 144 -1.32 29.57 40.88
CA ARG A 144 -2.52 29.71 41.70
C ARG A 144 -2.25 30.87 42.67
N ARG A 145 -3.12 31.87 42.71
CA ARG A 145 -3.31 32.71 43.90
C ARG A 145 -4.76 32.58 44.37
N PRO A 146 -4.98 32.37 45.67
CA PRO A 146 -6.30 32.50 46.29
C PRO A 146 -6.53 33.98 46.69
N HIS A 147 -7.76 34.46 46.50
CA HIS A 147 -8.58 35.24 47.43
C HIS A 147 -9.84 35.68 46.70
#